data_AF-A0A1X1QXQ3-F1
#
_entry.id   AF-A0A1X1QXQ3-F1
#
_cell.length_a   1.000
_cell.length_b   1.000
_cell.length_c   1.000
_cell.angle_alpha   90.00
_cell.angle_beta   90.00
_cell.angle_gamma   90.00
#
_symmetry.space_group_name_H-M   'P 1'
#
loop_
_entity.id
_entity.type
_entity.pdbx_description
1 polymer ?
#
loop_
_entity_poly.entity_id
_entity_poly.type
_entity_poly.pdbx_seq_one_letter_code
_entity_poly.pdbx_strand_id
1 'polypeptide(L)'
;MAESKTENLFRSFHGTDAFIEKRDIPKDFGFQSKRAGSTDDGYPDFFKEMPGGWLIVAEAKSGAPGPKTSHAAAEADVRSYMADNAVPHADIVGIAVSGQTNRTLKVTYFFRKGDTDLIEEVDSLHGLIDLDTLARQYQVLAHGDPLSDTELHRFLVNLNERFHKDSRVRDTDRSLFFSALMIALDDSKFRSIYQSLIPPEDPRRVKARYLNDEIVDAVSRQLEKRVNYESKMIDWQDRFAFIKTIDIPLGEYKKIIADIDDRVHQPSKQSNNQDVLGRAYKIFLSRAGKMDNKNIILTPDHIKRFMVDLAELGRDDVVLDTCMGSGGFLMEAMEQLVAKAKGSKRRIEKIHNEQLVGIELDPVLFALACSNMFLHGDGRSNLIFHDSLVTRGKSFDVAEADEDFRDYICDLSVSKCIINPPYEQDNPINFTMSAIEYLEEGGRLVIIMPVNTLSKDSKAATAILERATLDFVIDMPQQLFFEQQRGVKTSIFGFTKDSSGHDPESLVSFMDMQDDGHQVRSGAGRRDTGRWPAIAEAATRAIRDRAEDELARSWRSRIYDDEGTLDCRGVRKNPWPETEEHDWEAAVADYQEARTLREAAITKMSEVLTRAGIGGFDA
;
A
#
# COMPACT_ATOMS: atom_id res chain seq x y z
N MET A 1 57.76 -12.22 0.03
CA MET A 1 57.27 -11.06 0.79
C MET A 1 56.51 -11.63 1.97
N ALA A 2 56.77 -11.15 3.19
CA ALA A 2 55.94 -11.53 4.33
C ALA A 2 54.51 -11.03 4.08
N GLU A 3 53.54 -11.93 4.14
CA GLU A 3 52.11 -11.63 3.93
C GLU A 3 51.64 -10.59 4.95
N SER A 4 50.88 -9.59 4.50
CA SER A 4 50.36 -8.60 5.43
C SER A 4 49.23 -9.23 6.26
N LYS A 5 49.17 -8.91 7.56
CA LYS A 5 48.07 -9.39 8.43
C LYS A 5 46.70 -9.02 7.88
N THR A 6 46.60 -7.90 7.15
CA THR A 6 45.38 -7.40 6.53
C THR A 6 44.87 -8.35 5.44
N GLU A 7 45.75 -8.82 4.54
CA GLU A 7 45.41 -9.82 3.52
C GLU A 7 44.86 -11.10 4.16
N ASN A 8 45.48 -11.56 5.26
CA ASN A 8 45.01 -12.75 5.96
C ASN A 8 43.64 -12.57 6.62
N LEU A 9 43.30 -11.37 7.10
CA LEU A 9 41.95 -11.07 7.59
C LEU A 9 40.92 -11.10 6.45
N PHE A 10 41.26 -10.53 5.29
CA PHE A 10 40.40 -10.55 4.10
C PHE A 10 40.14 -11.99 3.61
N ARG A 11 41.19 -12.80 3.47
CA ARG A 11 41.09 -14.23 3.11
C ARG A 11 40.27 -15.03 4.11
N SER A 12 40.51 -14.82 5.41
CA SER A 12 39.80 -15.56 6.46
C SER A 12 38.30 -15.27 6.46
N PHE A 13 37.90 -14.06 6.05
CA PHE A 13 36.50 -13.67 5.98
C PHE A 13 35.79 -14.22 4.74
N HIS A 14 36.39 -14.08 3.54
CA HIS A 14 35.76 -14.49 2.28
C HIS A 14 35.99 -15.95 1.89
N GLY A 15 37.00 -16.60 2.47
CA GLY A 15 37.48 -17.94 2.09
C GLY A 15 38.78 -17.87 1.31
N THR A 16 39.65 -18.88 1.50
CA THR A 16 41.01 -18.93 0.92
C THR A 16 41.04 -18.96 -0.60
N ASP A 17 40.02 -19.52 -1.24
CA ASP A 17 39.94 -19.69 -2.70
C ASP A 17 38.86 -18.80 -3.33
N ALA A 18 38.33 -17.83 -2.57
CA ALA A 18 37.24 -16.99 -3.03
C ALA A 18 37.68 -15.97 -4.11
N PHE A 19 38.92 -15.50 -4.03
CA PHE A 19 39.51 -14.49 -4.91
C PHE A 19 40.78 -15.02 -5.59
N ILE A 20 41.02 -14.58 -6.81
CA ILE A 20 42.28 -14.75 -7.53
C ILE A 20 43.28 -13.74 -6.97
N GLU A 21 44.46 -14.21 -6.57
CA GLU A 21 45.51 -13.33 -6.04
C GLU A 21 46.33 -12.67 -7.15
N LYS A 22 46.93 -11.53 -6.84
CA LYS A 22 47.78 -10.70 -7.72
C LYS A 22 48.63 -11.43 -8.77
N ARG A 23 49.20 -12.60 -8.43
CA ARG A 23 50.11 -13.35 -9.32
C ARG A 23 49.40 -14.19 -10.37
N ASP A 24 48.14 -14.52 -10.11
CA ASP A 24 47.34 -15.45 -10.91
C ASP A 24 46.22 -14.73 -11.67
N ILE A 25 46.14 -13.40 -11.57
CA ILE A 25 45.18 -12.57 -12.31
C ILE A 25 45.50 -12.66 -13.81
N PRO A 26 44.55 -13.06 -14.68
CA PRO A 26 44.77 -13.14 -16.11
C PRO A 26 45.19 -11.79 -16.72
N LYS A 27 46.16 -11.83 -17.65
CA LYS A 27 46.66 -10.62 -18.30
C LYS A 27 45.62 -9.90 -19.15
N ASP A 28 44.62 -10.62 -19.63
CA ASP A 28 43.60 -10.09 -20.54
C ASP A 28 42.71 -9.02 -19.89
N PHE A 29 42.68 -8.92 -18.55
CA PHE A 29 42.03 -7.81 -17.84
C PHE A 29 42.83 -6.49 -17.91
N GLY A 30 44.12 -6.55 -18.27
CA GLY A 30 44.94 -5.39 -18.62
C GLY A 30 45.14 -4.33 -17.53
N PHE A 31 45.10 -4.71 -16.25
CA PHE A 31 45.36 -3.77 -15.15
C PHE A 31 46.77 -3.17 -15.22
N GLN A 32 46.88 -1.86 -15.05
CA GLN A 32 48.13 -1.12 -15.21
C GLN A 32 48.79 -0.75 -13.87
N SER A 33 50.11 -0.56 -13.91
CA SER A 33 50.89 -0.09 -12.77
C SER A 33 50.50 1.32 -12.37
N LYS A 34 50.16 1.48 -11.09
CA LYS A 34 49.90 2.76 -10.39
C LYS A 34 51.04 3.80 -10.40
N ARG A 35 52.16 3.52 -11.05
CA ARG A 35 53.28 4.47 -11.18
C ARG A 35 52.97 5.42 -12.33
N ALA A 36 52.85 6.71 -12.04
CA ALA A 36 52.60 7.72 -13.06
C ALA A 36 53.62 7.62 -14.22
N GLY A 37 53.13 7.40 -15.45
CA GLY A 37 53.96 7.24 -16.66
C GLY A 37 54.54 5.84 -16.89
N SER A 38 54.18 4.85 -16.08
CA SER A 38 54.56 3.44 -16.26
C SER A 38 53.61 2.74 -17.23
N THR A 39 54.16 1.99 -18.20
CA THR A 39 53.39 1.08 -19.07
C THR A 39 53.45 -0.37 -18.59
N ASP A 40 54.06 -0.62 -17.43
CA ASP A 40 54.16 -1.97 -16.85
C ASP A 40 52.80 -2.47 -16.31
N ASP A 41 52.60 -3.79 -16.38
CA ASP A 41 51.46 -4.48 -15.76
C ASP A 41 51.43 -4.22 -14.24
N GLY A 42 50.25 -3.93 -13.69
CA GLY A 42 50.04 -3.73 -12.25
C GLY A 42 48.72 -4.33 -11.81
N TYR A 43 48.75 -5.15 -10.76
CA TYR A 43 47.60 -5.97 -10.39
C TYR A 43 47.09 -5.65 -8.97
N PRO A 44 45.77 -5.66 -8.71
CA PRO A 44 45.24 -5.57 -7.35
C PRO A 44 45.68 -6.79 -6.52
N ASP A 45 45.67 -6.67 -5.21
CA ASP A 45 46.00 -7.78 -4.31
C ASP A 45 45.03 -8.96 -4.49
N PHE A 46 43.74 -8.66 -4.66
CA PHE A 46 42.68 -9.65 -4.90
C PHE A 46 41.77 -9.24 -6.05
N PHE A 47 41.32 -10.24 -6.83
CA PHE A 47 40.44 -10.05 -7.97
C PHE A 47 39.42 -11.19 -8.06
N LYS A 48 38.20 -10.88 -8.48
CA LYS A 48 37.17 -11.89 -8.73
C LYS A 48 36.26 -11.48 -9.88
N GLU A 49 36.02 -12.40 -10.80
CA GLU A 49 34.92 -12.30 -11.75
C GLU A 49 33.67 -12.93 -11.14
N MET A 50 32.55 -12.19 -11.17
CA MET A 50 31.28 -12.61 -10.60
C MET A 50 30.33 -13.13 -11.67
N PRO A 51 29.39 -14.03 -11.32
CA PRO A 51 28.31 -14.42 -12.22
C PRO A 51 27.58 -13.17 -12.75
N GLY A 52 27.43 -13.09 -14.07
CA GLY A 52 26.86 -11.91 -14.73
C GLY A 52 27.89 -10.94 -15.32
N GLY A 53 29.19 -11.22 -15.20
CA GLY A 53 30.26 -10.53 -15.95
C GLY A 53 30.75 -9.22 -15.33
N TRP A 54 30.34 -8.90 -14.11
CA TRP A 54 30.90 -7.79 -13.33
C TRP A 54 32.07 -8.26 -12.46
N LEU A 55 32.91 -7.33 -12.05
CA LEU A 55 34.22 -7.61 -11.46
C LEU A 55 34.33 -7.05 -10.04
N ILE A 56 35.14 -7.72 -9.22
CA ILE A 56 35.56 -7.22 -7.91
C ILE A 56 37.08 -7.04 -7.92
N VAL A 57 37.55 -5.86 -7.53
CA VAL A 57 38.97 -5.56 -7.28
C VAL A 57 39.14 -5.17 -5.82
N ALA A 58 40.13 -5.73 -5.13
CA ALA A 58 40.42 -5.35 -3.75
C ALA A 58 41.90 -5.15 -3.51
N GLU A 59 42.22 -4.12 -2.73
CA GLU A 59 43.59 -3.80 -2.29
C GLU A 59 43.63 -3.78 -0.76
N ALA A 60 44.64 -4.44 -0.19
CA ALA A 60 44.83 -4.52 1.25
C ALA A 60 46.08 -3.74 1.68
N LYS A 61 45.94 -2.89 2.70
CA LYS A 61 47.05 -2.12 3.30
C LYS A 61 47.12 -2.29 4.79
N SER A 62 48.31 -2.15 5.36
CA SER A 62 48.50 -2.35 6.80
C SER A 62 47.68 -1.41 7.70
N GLY A 63 47.31 -0.23 7.20
CA GLY A 63 46.65 0.86 7.94
C GLY A 63 47.62 1.78 8.67
N ALA A 64 48.93 1.51 8.64
CA ALA A 64 49.94 2.35 9.27
C ALA A 64 50.06 3.72 8.57
N PRO A 65 50.29 4.83 9.32
CA PRO A 65 50.49 6.16 8.72
C PRO A 65 51.65 6.13 7.72
N GLY A 66 51.36 6.50 6.47
CA GLY A 66 52.37 6.52 5.42
C GLY A 66 51.74 6.51 4.02
N PRO A 67 52.46 7.00 3.00
CA PRO A 67 51.92 7.20 1.65
C PRO A 67 51.61 5.90 0.90
N LYS A 68 52.08 4.75 1.39
CA LYS A 68 51.88 3.43 0.76
C LYS A 68 51.20 2.41 1.67
N THR A 69 50.87 2.80 2.90
CA THR A 69 50.41 1.89 3.96
C THR A 69 49.11 2.31 4.62
N SER A 70 48.67 3.56 4.38
CA SER A 70 47.45 4.11 4.92
C SER A 70 46.19 3.56 4.24
N HIS A 71 45.03 3.79 4.85
CA HIS A 71 43.73 3.49 4.23
C HIS A 71 43.51 4.27 2.93
N ALA A 72 43.86 5.57 2.93
CA ALA A 72 43.79 6.41 1.73
C ALA A 72 44.66 5.89 0.58
N ALA A 73 45.78 5.22 0.88
CA ALA A 73 46.59 4.56 -0.14
C ALA A 73 45.89 3.32 -0.73
N ALA A 74 45.13 2.57 0.08
CA ALA A 74 44.30 1.47 -0.42
C ALA A 74 43.18 2.00 -1.34
N GLU A 75 42.51 3.10 -0.95
CA GLU A 75 41.47 3.74 -1.74
C GLU A 75 41.99 4.27 -3.08
N ALA A 76 43.15 4.92 -3.06
CA ALA A 76 43.80 5.41 -4.28
C ALA A 76 44.20 4.27 -5.23
N ASP A 77 44.76 3.18 -4.69
CA ASP A 77 45.14 2.01 -5.48
C ASP A 77 43.92 1.36 -6.15
N VAL A 78 42.83 1.14 -5.39
CA VAL A 78 41.58 0.57 -5.92
C VAL A 78 40.98 1.43 -7.02
N ARG A 79 40.87 2.75 -6.80
CA ARG A 79 40.34 3.68 -7.81
C ARG A 79 41.17 3.67 -9.09
N SER A 80 42.50 3.57 -8.99
CA SER A 80 43.37 3.45 -10.17
C SER A 80 43.10 2.15 -10.93
N TYR A 81 43.01 0.99 -10.26
CA TYR A 81 42.70 -0.27 -10.98
C TYR A 81 41.30 -0.26 -11.62
N MET A 82 40.33 0.43 -11.01
CA MET A 82 38.99 0.57 -11.59
C MET A 82 38.97 1.43 -12.85
N ALA A 83 39.84 2.45 -12.93
CA ALA A 83 39.95 3.34 -14.09
C ALA A 83 40.88 2.79 -15.19
N ASP A 84 42.02 2.23 -14.80
CA ASP A 84 43.14 1.89 -15.68
C ASP A 84 43.21 0.36 -15.92
N ASN A 85 42.35 -0.14 -16.81
CA ASN A 85 42.27 -1.56 -17.18
C ASN A 85 41.77 -1.77 -18.64
N ALA A 86 41.83 -3.00 -19.14
CA ALA A 86 41.38 -3.36 -20.50
C ALA A 86 39.91 -3.81 -20.58
N VAL A 87 39.12 -3.61 -19.52
CA VAL A 87 37.70 -4.02 -19.43
C VAL A 87 36.78 -2.82 -19.12
N PRO A 88 36.78 -1.77 -19.96
CA PRO A 88 36.02 -0.55 -19.69
C PRO A 88 34.51 -0.79 -19.62
N HIS A 89 34.02 -1.80 -20.34
CA HIS A 89 32.60 -2.18 -20.45
C HIS A 89 32.05 -2.95 -19.23
N ALA A 90 32.91 -3.49 -18.37
CA ALA A 90 32.46 -4.26 -17.22
C ALA A 90 32.19 -3.34 -16.02
N ASP A 91 31.11 -3.61 -15.28
CA ASP A 91 30.89 -2.99 -13.97
C ASP A 91 31.96 -3.50 -12.99
N ILE A 92 32.49 -2.61 -12.16
CA ILE A 92 33.54 -2.94 -11.18
C ILE A 92 33.14 -2.47 -9.78
N VAL A 93 33.19 -3.39 -8.81
CA VAL A 93 33.13 -3.08 -7.39
C VAL A 93 34.55 -3.08 -6.82
N GLY A 94 34.98 -1.96 -6.26
CA GLY A 94 36.26 -1.79 -5.61
C GLY A 94 36.16 -1.95 -4.09
N ILE A 95 37.11 -2.65 -3.47
CA ILE A 95 37.18 -2.83 -2.01
C ILE A 95 38.55 -2.39 -1.50
N ALA A 96 38.60 -1.26 -0.79
CA ALA A 96 39.80 -0.79 -0.11
C ALA A 96 39.78 -1.26 1.34
N VAL A 97 40.77 -2.07 1.74
CA VAL A 97 40.83 -2.64 3.09
C VAL A 97 42.11 -2.22 3.80
N SER A 98 42.01 -1.77 5.05
CA SER A 98 43.19 -1.58 5.88
C SER A 98 43.00 -1.94 7.36
N GLY A 99 44.11 -2.18 8.05
CA GLY A 99 44.14 -2.49 9.49
C GLY A 99 44.77 -3.85 9.81
N GLN A 100 45.17 -4.05 11.07
CA GLN A 100 45.93 -5.24 11.50
C GLN A 100 45.10 -6.25 12.32
N THR A 101 43.88 -5.89 12.72
CA THR A 101 42.95 -6.71 13.51
C THR A 101 41.51 -6.45 13.08
N ASN A 102 40.59 -7.39 13.35
CA ASN A 102 39.15 -7.21 13.07
C ASN A 102 38.54 -5.95 13.69
N ARG A 103 39.02 -5.51 14.85
CA ARG A 103 38.52 -4.30 15.54
C ARG A 103 39.01 -2.99 14.92
N THR A 104 40.14 -3.04 14.23
CA THR A 104 40.80 -1.87 13.62
C THR A 104 40.61 -1.83 12.11
N LEU A 105 39.82 -2.76 11.57
CA LEU A 105 39.63 -2.92 10.14
C LEU A 105 38.80 -1.76 9.60
N LYS A 106 39.30 -1.10 8.56
CA LYS A 106 38.60 -0.09 7.78
C LYS A 106 38.35 -0.65 6.40
N VAL A 107 37.14 -0.47 5.90
CA VAL A 107 36.73 -0.93 4.58
C VAL A 107 35.95 0.18 3.91
N THR A 108 36.33 0.51 2.68
CA THR A 108 35.60 1.43 1.81
C THR A 108 35.25 0.69 0.52
N TYR A 109 34.01 0.84 0.06
CA TYR A 109 33.54 0.25 -1.19
C TYR A 109 33.38 1.33 -2.26
N PHE A 110 33.70 0.97 -3.49
CA PHE A 110 33.53 1.82 -4.66
C PHE A 110 32.75 1.09 -5.74
N PHE A 111 32.00 1.82 -6.56
CA PHE A 111 31.31 1.30 -7.73
C PHE A 111 31.66 2.12 -8.96
N ARG A 112 31.98 1.42 -10.06
CA ARG A 112 32.13 1.99 -11.40
C ARG A 112 31.21 1.23 -12.33
N LYS A 113 30.32 1.95 -13.01
CA LYS A 113 29.50 1.37 -14.07
C LYS A 113 30.32 1.21 -15.35
N GLY A 114 30.13 0.12 -16.06
CA GLY A 114 30.69 -0.14 -17.37
C GLY A 114 30.37 1.03 -18.32
N ASP A 115 31.33 1.33 -19.21
CA ASP A 115 31.25 2.47 -20.13
C ASP A 115 31.24 3.85 -19.47
N THR A 116 31.53 3.93 -18.16
CA THR A 116 31.66 5.19 -17.44
C THR A 116 33.00 5.30 -16.71
N ASP A 117 33.49 6.54 -16.60
CA ASP A 117 34.68 6.89 -15.82
C ASP A 117 34.34 7.32 -14.38
N LEU A 118 33.04 7.34 -14.04
CA LEU A 118 32.58 7.78 -12.72
C LEU A 118 32.75 6.66 -11.70
N ILE A 119 33.53 6.95 -10.65
CA ILE A 119 33.73 6.04 -9.51
C ILE A 119 33.09 6.64 -8.27
N GLU A 120 31.99 6.05 -7.85
CA GLU A 120 31.21 6.46 -6.68
C GLU A 120 31.64 5.66 -5.44
N GLU A 121 31.63 6.32 -4.28
CA GLU A 121 31.80 5.64 -3.00
C GLU A 121 30.46 5.11 -2.51
N VAL A 122 30.42 3.87 -2.02
CA VAL A 122 29.21 3.21 -1.58
C VAL A 122 29.09 3.35 -0.06
N ASP A 123 28.57 4.50 0.37
CA ASP A 123 28.47 4.89 1.79
C ASP A 123 27.59 3.95 2.63
N SER A 124 26.68 3.19 2.00
CA SER A 124 25.78 2.26 2.68
C SER A 124 26.46 0.98 3.18
N LEU A 125 27.71 0.71 2.76
CA LEU A 125 28.45 -0.50 3.11
C LEU A 125 29.55 -0.23 4.12
N HIS A 126 29.56 -1.03 5.19
CA HIS A 126 30.53 -0.90 6.28
C HIS A 126 31.12 -2.26 6.66
N GLY A 127 32.45 -2.29 6.82
CA GLY A 127 33.17 -3.53 7.16
C GLY A 127 33.22 -4.52 6.00
N LEU A 128 33.75 -5.72 6.25
CA LEU A 128 33.71 -6.81 5.26
C LEU A 128 32.31 -7.42 5.25
N ILE A 129 31.76 -7.63 4.06
CA ILE A 129 30.44 -8.25 3.86
C ILE A 129 30.59 -9.48 2.97
N ASP A 130 29.73 -10.48 3.15
CA ASP A 130 29.78 -11.69 2.34
C ASP A 130 29.44 -11.42 0.86
N LEU A 131 29.89 -12.32 -0.02
CA LEU A 131 29.75 -12.14 -1.48
C LEU A 131 28.30 -12.17 -1.96
N ASP A 132 27.40 -12.89 -1.29
CA ASP A 132 25.99 -12.94 -1.66
C ASP A 132 25.30 -11.61 -1.33
N THR A 133 25.62 -11.03 -0.17
CA THR A 133 25.17 -9.69 0.23
C THR A 133 25.73 -8.62 -0.70
N LEU A 134 27.01 -8.70 -1.06
CA LEU A 134 27.62 -7.78 -2.01
C LEU A 134 26.97 -7.89 -3.41
N ALA A 135 26.66 -9.10 -3.87
CA ALA A 135 25.98 -9.31 -5.15
C ALA A 135 24.57 -8.70 -5.18
N ARG A 136 23.80 -8.77 -4.08
CA ARG A 136 22.49 -8.09 -3.97
C ARG A 136 22.64 -6.58 -4.02
N GLN A 137 23.66 -6.03 -3.37
CA GLN A 137 23.92 -4.58 -3.36
C GLN A 137 24.40 -4.08 -4.73
N TYR A 138 25.22 -4.86 -5.42
CA TYR A 138 25.58 -4.59 -6.81
C TYR A 138 24.35 -4.47 -7.72
N GLN A 139 23.35 -5.33 -7.58
CA GLN A 139 22.11 -5.24 -8.39
C GLN A 139 21.42 -3.87 -8.20
N VAL A 140 21.36 -3.38 -6.97
CA VAL A 140 20.80 -2.06 -6.64
C VAL A 140 21.63 -0.93 -7.27
N LEU A 141 22.96 -1.02 -7.20
CA LEU A 141 23.88 -0.01 -7.74
C LEU A 141 23.87 0.04 -9.29
N ALA A 142 23.88 -1.12 -9.94
CA ALA A 142 24.00 -1.23 -11.39
C ALA A 142 22.68 -0.93 -12.13
N HIS A 143 21.56 -1.38 -11.56
CA HIS A 143 20.26 -1.40 -12.22
C HIS A 143 19.19 -0.57 -11.53
N GLY A 144 19.49 0.03 -10.37
CA GLY A 144 18.51 0.69 -9.51
C GLY A 144 17.89 -0.31 -8.54
N ASP A 145 17.19 0.20 -7.52
CA ASP A 145 16.50 -0.65 -6.55
C ASP A 145 15.34 -1.41 -7.24
N PRO A 146 15.39 -2.75 -7.36
CA PRO A 146 14.28 -3.56 -7.89
C PRO A 146 12.98 -3.43 -7.10
N LEU A 147 13.05 -2.84 -5.90
CA LEU A 147 11.92 -2.52 -5.02
C LEU A 147 11.55 -1.03 -5.06
N SER A 148 12.20 -0.24 -5.91
CA SER A 148 11.82 1.15 -6.15
C SER A 148 10.38 1.21 -6.67
N ASP A 149 9.66 2.28 -6.30
CA ASP A 149 8.24 2.44 -6.63
C ASP A 149 7.97 2.33 -8.14
N THR A 150 8.90 2.80 -8.96
CA THR A 150 8.76 2.75 -10.42
C THR A 150 8.86 1.33 -10.96
N GLU A 151 9.78 0.53 -10.43
CA GLU A 151 9.99 -0.85 -10.89
C GLU A 151 8.96 -1.81 -10.36
N LEU A 152 8.58 -1.67 -9.09
CA LEU A 152 7.45 -2.38 -8.50
C LEU A 152 6.17 -2.05 -9.29
N HIS A 153 5.90 -0.77 -9.55
CA HIS A 153 4.74 -0.38 -10.35
C HIS A 153 4.78 -1.03 -11.75
N ARG A 154 5.90 -0.94 -12.46
CA ARG A 154 6.07 -1.55 -13.80
C ARG A 154 5.84 -3.07 -13.77
N PHE A 155 6.38 -3.76 -12.77
CA PHE A 155 6.19 -5.19 -12.58
C PHE A 155 4.72 -5.53 -12.37
N LEU A 156 4.03 -4.85 -11.46
CA LEU A 156 2.62 -5.09 -11.15
C LEU A 156 1.72 -4.74 -12.35
N VAL A 157 2.07 -3.71 -13.13
CA VAL A 157 1.40 -3.41 -14.40
C VAL A 157 1.49 -4.61 -15.35
N ASN A 158 2.70 -5.12 -15.57
CA ASN A 158 2.93 -6.26 -16.45
C ASN A 158 2.26 -7.55 -15.94
N LEU A 159 2.28 -7.77 -14.62
CA LEU A 159 1.62 -8.91 -13.99
C LEU A 159 0.10 -8.86 -14.21
N ASN A 160 -0.51 -7.68 -14.04
CA ASN A 160 -1.93 -7.49 -14.31
C ASN A 160 -2.29 -7.78 -15.78
N GLU A 161 -1.46 -7.36 -16.74
CA GLU A 161 -1.63 -7.72 -18.16
C GLU A 161 -1.53 -9.24 -18.39
N ARG A 162 -0.61 -9.93 -17.70
CA ARG A 162 -0.51 -11.40 -17.76
C ARG A 162 -1.74 -12.10 -17.20
N PHE A 163 -2.39 -11.55 -16.18
CA PHE A 163 -3.68 -12.04 -15.67
C PHE A 163 -4.84 -11.72 -16.62
N HIS A 164 -4.77 -10.61 -17.36
CA HIS A 164 -5.80 -10.22 -18.33
C HIS A 164 -5.70 -11.00 -19.65
N LYS A 165 -4.50 -11.47 -20.02
CA LYS A 165 -4.24 -12.15 -21.29
C LYS A 165 -5.29 -13.21 -21.61
N ASP A 166 -5.93 -13.12 -22.78
CA ASP A 166 -7.00 -14.03 -23.22
C ASP A 166 -8.23 -14.06 -22.28
N SER A 167 -8.45 -13.00 -21.50
CA SER A 167 -9.51 -12.89 -20.48
C SER A 167 -9.49 -14.02 -19.43
N ARG A 168 -8.31 -14.60 -19.18
CA ARG A 168 -8.15 -15.77 -18.29
C ARG A 168 -8.50 -15.52 -16.83
N VAL A 169 -8.36 -14.28 -16.34
CA VAL A 169 -8.83 -13.84 -15.01
C VAL A 169 -9.71 -12.60 -15.18
N ARG A 170 -10.94 -12.66 -14.63
CA ARG A 170 -11.89 -11.54 -14.64
C ARG A 170 -11.32 -10.35 -13.87
N ASP A 171 -11.59 -9.13 -14.33
CA ASP A 171 -11.14 -7.89 -13.70
C ASP A 171 -11.46 -7.86 -12.19
N THR A 172 -12.67 -8.31 -11.84
CA THR A 172 -13.18 -8.39 -10.46
C THR A 172 -12.39 -9.33 -9.55
N ASP A 173 -11.69 -10.31 -10.14
CA ASP A 173 -11.04 -11.39 -9.40
C ASP A 173 -9.52 -11.22 -9.34
N ARG A 174 -8.92 -10.32 -10.12
CA ARG A 174 -7.46 -10.19 -10.21
C ARG A 174 -6.81 -9.86 -8.87
N SER A 175 -7.40 -8.95 -8.10
CA SER A 175 -6.88 -8.62 -6.76
C SER A 175 -6.98 -9.80 -5.81
N LEU A 176 -8.10 -10.53 -5.86
CA LEU A 176 -8.31 -11.71 -5.02
C LEU A 176 -7.39 -12.86 -5.44
N PHE A 177 -7.11 -13.01 -6.74
CA PHE A 177 -6.16 -13.99 -7.26
C PHE A 177 -4.72 -13.67 -6.88
N PHE A 178 -4.29 -12.42 -7.02
CA PHE A 178 -2.99 -11.96 -6.55
C PHE A 178 -2.81 -12.27 -5.05
N SER A 179 -3.83 -11.95 -4.26
CA SER A 179 -3.87 -12.24 -2.83
C SER A 179 -3.75 -13.72 -2.54
N ALA A 180 -4.50 -14.55 -3.26
CA ALA A 180 -4.46 -16.00 -3.12
C ALA A 180 -3.06 -16.56 -3.37
N LEU A 181 -2.35 -16.08 -4.39
CA LEU A 181 -0.98 -16.49 -4.67
C LEU A 181 -0.03 -16.10 -3.54
N MET A 182 -0.16 -14.89 -3.00
CA MET A 182 0.65 -14.42 -1.88
C MET A 182 0.40 -15.23 -0.59
N ILE A 183 -0.87 -15.50 -0.27
CA ILE A 183 -1.26 -16.32 0.89
C ILE A 183 -0.79 -17.77 0.70
N ALA A 184 -0.91 -18.32 -0.51
CA ALA A 184 -0.45 -19.66 -0.81
C ALA A 184 1.08 -19.78 -0.67
N LEU A 185 1.85 -18.75 -1.03
CA LEU A 185 3.31 -18.73 -0.84
C LEU A 185 3.75 -18.76 0.64
N ASP A 186 2.87 -18.37 1.57
CA ASP A 186 3.06 -18.53 3.02
C ASP A 186 2.78 -19.96 3.52
N ASP A 187 2.18 -20.82 2.69
CA ASP A 187 1.96 -22.23 2.98
C ASP A 187 3.16 -23.07 2.50
N SER A 188 3.91 -23.63 3.46
CA SER A 188 5.13 -24.40 3.17
C SER A 188 4.87 -25.64 2.31
N LYS A 189 3.70 -26.28 2.46
CA LYS A 189 3.28 -27.42 1.63
C LYS A 189 3.10 -26.97 0.18
N PHE A 190 2.34 -25.91 -0.06
CA PHE A 190 2.17 -25.35 -1.40
C PHE A 190 3.50 -25.00 -2.06
N ARG A 191 4.38 -24.29 -1.35
CA ARG A 191 5.67 -23.86 -1.90
C ARG A 191 6.51 -25.04 -2.39
N SER A 192 6.57 -26.12 -1.62
CA SER A 192 7.27 -27.35 -2.00
C SER A 192 6.67 -28.02 -3.24
N ILE A 193 5.33 -28.05 -3.34
CA ILE A 193 4.63 -28.63 -4.49
C ILE A 193 4.92 -27.81 -5.74
N TYR A 194 4.68 -26.51 -5.67
CA TYR A 194 4.90 -25.58 -6.78
C TYR A 194 6.34 -25.68 -7.33
N GLN A 195 7.34 -25.67 -6.46
CA GLN A 195 8.76 -25.74 -6.86
C GLN A 195 9.10 -27.08 -7.53
N SER A 196 8.59 -28.21 -7.02
CA SER A 196 8.89 -29.55 -7.55
C SER A 196 8.18 -29.91 -8.86
N LEU A 197 7.12 -29.21 -9.25
CA LEU A 197 6.37 -29.52 -10.48
C LEU A 197 7.20 -29.29 -11.75
N ILE A 198 7.37 -30.32 -12.58
CA ILE A 198 8.06 -30.23 -13.87
C ILE A 198 7.05 -29.89 -14.98
N PRO A 199 7.24 -28.79 -15.74
CA PRO A 199 6.43 -28.48 -16.92
C PRO A 199 6.45 -29.63 -17.93
N PRO A 200 5.29 -30.12 -18.39
CA PRO A 200 5.23 -31.16 -19.41
C PRO A 200 5.68 -30.60 -20.77
N GLU A 201 6.25 -31.46 -21.62
CA GLU A 201 6.58 -31.12 -23.02
C GLU A 201 5.34 -30.78 -23.85
N ASP A 202 4.18 -31.36 -23.52
CA ASP A 202 2.87 -31.02 -24.10
C ASP A 202 2.09 -30.07 -23.16
N PRO A 203 1.87 -28.81 -23.56
CA PRO A 203 1.11 -27.82 -22.78
C PRO A 203 -0.34 -28.21 -22.49
N ARG A 204 -0.93 -29.14 -23.25
CA ARG A 204 -2.33 -29.56 -23.13
C ARG A 204 -2.59 -30.48 -21.93
N ARG A 205 -1.55 -30.86 -21.17
CA ARG A 205 -1.67 -31.77 -20.02
C ARG A 205 -2.10 -31.04 -18.74
N VAL A 206 -3.12 -31.59 -18.09
CA VAL A 206 -3.96 -31.13 -16.94
C VAL A 206 -3.21 -30.69 -15.65
N LYS A 207 -1.88 -30.55 -15.64
CA LYS A 207 -1.11 -30.24 -14.42
C LYS A 207 -1.33 -28.82 -13.87
N ALA A 208 -1.77 -27.87 -14.69
CA ALA A 208 -2.13 -26.52 -14.21
C ALA A 208 -3.35 -26.55 -13.27
N ARG A 209 -4.30 -27.47 -13.51
CA ARG A 209 -5.49 -27.64 -12.66
C ARG A 209 -5.12 -28.13 -11.25
N TYR A 210 -4.14 -29.01 -11.15
CA TYR A 210 -3.61 -29.45 -9.86
C TYR A 210 -2.99 -28.28 -9.06
N LEU A 211 -2.26 -27.38 -9.73
CA LEU A 211 -1.70 -26.21 -9.08
C LEU A 211 -2.80 -25.24 -8.59
N ASN A 212 -3.86 -25.05 -9.37
CA ASN A 212 -5.04 -24.28 -8.95
C ASN A 212 -5.70 -24.86 -7.69
N ASP A 213 -5.90 -26.18 -7.66
CA ASP A 213 -6.49 -26.85 -6.49
C ASP A 213 -5.60 -26.66 -5.25
N GLU A 214 -4.28 -26.81 -5.38
CA GLU A 214 -3.35 -26.60 -4.26
C GLU A 214 -3.28 -25.14 -3.79
N ILE A 215 -3.48 -24.14 -4.68
CA ILE A 215 -3.61 -22.73 -4.29
C ILE A 215 -4.85 -22.55 -3.41
N VAL A 216 -6.01 -23.05 -3.85
CA VAL A 216 -7.26 -22.93 -3.08
C VAL A 216 -7.12 -23.61 -1.73
N ASP A 217 -6.57 -24.82 -1.69
CA ASP A 217 -6.39 -25.55 -0.43
C ASP A 217 -5.40 -24.83 0.50
N ALA A 218 -4.35 -24.21 -0.03
CA ALA A 218 -3.39 -23.44 0.76
C ALA A 218 -4.03 -22.19 1.37
N VAL A 219 -4.82 -21.46 0.59
CA VAL A 219 -5.54 -20.27 1.05
C VAL A 219 -6.50 -20.63 2.17
N SER A 220 -7.33 -21.67 1.99
CA SER A 220 -8.25 -22.12 3.03
C SER A 220 -7.52 -22.51 4.31
N ARG A 221 -6.42 -23.29 4.23
CA ARG A 221 -5.59 -23.63 5.39
C ARG A 221 -5.02 -22.42 6.12
N GLN A 222 -4.68 -21.34 5.41
CA GLN A 222 -4.08 -20.16 6.02
C GLN A 222 -5.13 -19.22 6.62
N LEU A 223 -6.28 -19.04 5.96
CA LEU A 223 -7.34 -18.14 6.41
C LEU A 223 -8.23 -18.76 7.50
N GLU A 224 -8.51 -20.06 7.46
CA GLU A 224 -9.29 -20.75 8.52
C GLU A 224 -8.65 -20.62 9.90
N LYS A 225 -7.32 -20.48 9.98
CA LYS A 225 -6.60 -20.26 11.25
C LYS A 225 -6.93 -18.91 11.92
N ARG A 226 -7.60 -18.00 11.21
CA ARG A 226 -7.78 -16.59 11.60
C ARG A 226 -9.25 -16.19 11.77
N VAL A 227 -10.22 -17.07 11.47
CA VAL A 227 -11.65 -16.74 11.52
C VAL A 227 -12.16 -16.72 12.97
N ASN A 228 -12.97 -15.70 13.29
CA ASN A 228 -13.64 -15.56 14.58
C ASN A 228 -14.90 -16.44 14.66
N TYR A 229 -15.20 -16.98 15.84
CA TYR A 229 -16.33 -17.88 16.05
C TYR A 229 -17.70 -17.18 15.89
N GLU A 230 -17.78 -15.86 16.09
CA GLU A 230 -19.00 -15.05 15.89
C GLU A 230 -19.25 -14.67 14.42
N SER A 231 -18.30 -14.96 13.54
CA SER A 231 -18.47 -14.71 12.11
C SER A 231 -19.49 -15.68 11.53
N LYS A 232 -20.36 -15.22 10.61
CA LYS A 232 -21.10 -16.16 9.75
C LYS A 232 -20.09 -17.08 9.08
N MET A 233 -20.44 -18.35 8.94
CA MET A 233 -19.57 -19.35 8.35
C MET A 233 -19.25 -18.94 6.91
N ILE A 234 -17.98 -18.65 6.65
CA ILE A 234 -17.48 -18.38 5.31
C ILE A 234 -16.82 -19.65 4.75
N ASP A 235 -17.27 -20.09 3.57
CA ASP A 235 -16.63 -21.18 2.84
C ASP A 235 -15.51 -20.61 1.96
N TRP A 236 -14.28 -20.65 2.49
CA TRP A 236 -13.09 -20.18 1.78
C TRP A 236 -12.84 -20.95 0.48
N GLN A 237 -13.15 -22.25 0.42
CA GLN A 237 -12.95 -23.03 -0.81
C GLN A 237 -13.87 -22.56 -1.93
N ASP A 238 -15.14 -22.29 -1.58
CA ASP A 238 -16.12 -21.73 -2.52
C ASP A 238 -15.72 -20.30 -2.95
N ARG A 239 -15.29 -19.44 -2.02
CA ARG A 239 -14.86 -18.06 -2.34
C ARG A 239 -13.72 -18.03 -3.35
N PHE A 240 -12.76 -18.92 -3.22
CA PHE A 240 -11.59 -19.00 -4.11
C PHE A 240 -11.76 -20.02 -5.25
N ALA A 241 -12.95 -20.61 -5.43
CA ALA A 241 -13.20 -21.64 -6.44
C ALA A 241 -12.98 -21.15 -7.89
N PHE A 242 -13.11 -19.85 -8.16
CA PHE A 242 -12.84 -19.26 -9.47
C PHE A 242 -11.39 -19.51 -9.94
N ILE A 243 -10.44 -19.71 -9.01
CA ILE A 243 -9.05 -20.04 -9.35
C ILE A 243 -8.99 -21.37 -10.09
N LYS A 244 -9.87 -22.33 -9.76
CA LYS A 244 -9.94 -23.65 -10.42
C LYS A 244 -10.30 -23.54 -11.90
N THR A 245 -10.89 -22.43 -12.34
CA THR A 245 -11.25 -22.18 -13.75
C THR A 245 -10.21 -21.37 -14.51
N ILE A 246 -9.15 -20.88 -13.85
CA ILE A 246 -8.09 -20.12 -14.50
C ILE A 246 -7.24 -21.06 -15.35
N ASP A 247 -7.18 -20.77 -16.65
CA ASP A 247 -6.38 -21.54 -17.61
C ASP A 247 -5.07 -20.80 -17.94
N ILE A 248 -4.02 -21.13 -17.20
CA ILE A 248 -2.64 -20.66 -17.46
C ILE A 248 -1.76 -21.90 -17.71
N PRO A 249 -1.02 -21.95 -18.84
CA PRO A 249 -0.07 -23.02 -19.08
C PRO A 249 0.94 -23.14 -17.94
N LEU A 250 1.20 -24.36 -17.45
CA LEU A 250 2.00 -24.58 -16.23
C LEU A 250 3.36 -23.86 -16.24
N GLY A 251 4.06 -23.82 -17.38
CA GLY A 251 5.34 -23.09 -17.48
C GLY A 251 5.19 -21.58 -17.25
N GLU A 252 4.17 -20.96 -17.84
CA GLU A 252 3.85 -19.55 -17.62
C GLU A 252 3.40 -19.31 -16.18
N TYR A 253 2.56 -20.20 -15.65
CA TYR A 253 2.04 -20.11 -14.28
C TYR A 253 3.15 -20.19 -13.26
N LYS A 254 4.08 -21.13 -13.44
CA LYS A 254 5.25 -21.22 -12.56
C LYS A 254 6.07 -19.96 -12.60
N LYS A 255 6.31 -19.39 -13.79
CA LYS A 255 7.03 -18.12 -13.91
C LYS A 255 6.31 -16.98 -13.20
N ILE A 256 4.98 -16.89 -13.31
CA ILE A 256 4.16 -15.91 -12.57
C ILE A 256 4.42 -16.03 -11.08
N ILE A 257 4.30 -17.25 -10.52
CA ILE A 257 4.45 -17.49 -9.08
C ILE A 257 5.90 -17.21 -8.64
N ALA A 258 6.91 -17.62 -9.41
CA ALA A 258 8.31 -17.29 -9.14
C ALA A 258 8.54 -15.77 -9.10
N ASP A 259 8.07 -15.05 -10.12
CA ASP A 259 8.25 -13.60 -10.20
C ASP A 259 7.60 -12.89 -9.00
N ILE A 260 6.42 -13.34 -8.56
CA ILE A 260 5.74 -12.83 -7.36
C ILE A 260 6.54 -13.17 -6.09
N ASP A 261 7.01 -14.42 -5.97
CA ASP A 261 7.78 -14.87 -4.81
C ASP A 261 9.06 -14.03 -4.66
N ASP A 262 9.83 -13.87 -5.73
CA ASP A 262 11.13 -13.18 -5.72
C ASP A 262 11.01 -11.66 -5.58
N ARG A 263 10.00 -11.03 -6.23
CA ARG A 263 9.91 -9.56 -6.32
C ARG A 263 8.99 -8.92 -5.29
N VAL A 264 8.06 -9.67 -4.69
CA VAL A 264 7.07 -9.12 -3.75
C VAL A 264 7.05 -9.88 -2.43
N HIS A 265 6.90 -11.21 -2.45
CA HIS A 265 6.70 -12.00 -1.24
C HIS A 265 7.97 -12.15 -0.38
N GLN A 266 9.11 -12.56 -0.95
CA GLN A 266 10.36 -12.64 -0.17
C GLN A 266 10.82 -11.26 0.34
N PRO A 267 10.78 -10.18 -0.48
CA PRO A 267 11.10 -8.85 0.00
C PRO A 267 10.20 -8.36 1.13
N SER A 268 8.89 -8.68 1.11
CA SER A 268 7.97 -8.26 2.18
C SER A 268 8.22 -8.98 3.51
N LYS A 269 8.81 -10.18 3.49
CA LYS A 269 9.22 -10.93 4.70
C LYS A 269 10.53 -10.45 5.30
N GLN A 270 11.38 -9.76 4.53
CA GLN A 270 12.61 -9.17 5.04
C GLN A 270 12.26 -7.87 5.78
N SER A 271 12.65 -7.79 7.06
CA SER A 271 12.01 -6.99 8.12
C SER A 271 12.07 -5.45 8.02
N ASN A 272 12.33 -4.87 6.84
CA ASN A 272 12.27 -3.43 6.60
C ASN A 272 11.32 -3.02 5.44
N ASN A 273 10.61 -3.96 4.80
CA ASN A 273 9.85 -3.71 3.57
C ASN A 273 8.36 -4.14 3.63
N GLN A 274 7.69 -4.07 4.79
CA GLN A 274 6.23 -4.24 4.85
C GLN A 274 5.48 -3.27 3.92
N ASP A 275 6.08 -2.10 3.68
CA ASP A 275 5.60 -1.08 2.76
C ASP A 275 5.52 -1.57 1.29
N VAL A 276 6.42 -2.47 0.85
CA VAL A 276 6.38 -3.05 -0.53
C VAL A 276 5.06 -3.78 -0.78
N LEU A 277 4.57 -4.49 0.23
CA LEU A 277 3.35 -5.29 0.14
C LEU A 277 2.10 -4.42 0.12
N GLY A 278 2.05 -3.41 0.98
CA GLY A 278 0.97 -2.42 0.98
C GLY A 278 0.91 -1.66 -0.34
N ARG A 279 2.06 -1.21 -0.86
CA ARG A 279 2.14 -0.57 -2.19
C ARG A 279 1.67 -1.51 -3.30
N ALA A 280 2.11 -2.76 -3.29
CA ALA A 280 1.72 -3.73 -4.31
C ALA A 280 0.22 -4.01 -4.31
N TYR A 281 -0.36 -4.17 -3.12
CA TYR A 281 -1.78 -4.39 -2.94
C TYR A 281 -2.61 -3.16 -3.36
N LYS A 282 -2.22 -1.94 -2.94
CA LYS A 282 -2.88 -0.68 -3.34
C LYS A 282 -2.92 -0.52 -4.86
N ILE A 283 -1.81 -0.80 -5.55
CA ILE A 283 -1.73 -0.76 -7.02
C ILE A 283 -2.68 -1.76 -7.67
N PHE A 284 -2.74 -3.01 -7.18
CA PHE A 284 -3.66 -4.02 -7.70
C PHE A 284 -5.14 -3.68 -7.43
N LEU A 285 -5.46 -3.22 -6.22
CA LEU A 285 -6.82 -2.86 -5.82
C LEU A 285 -7.36 -1.64 -6.58
N SER A 286 -6.53 -0.62 -6.81
CA SER A 286 -6.91 0.58 -7.58
C SER A 286 -7.38 0.26 -9.01
N ARG A 287 -6.98 -0.90 -9.54
CA ARG A 287 -7.39 -1.38 -10.87
C ARG A 287 -8.67 -2.20 -10.83
N ALA A 288 -8.89 -2.96 -9.75
CA ALA A 288 -10.16 -3.66 -9.52
C ALA A 288 -11.31 -2.67 -9.25
N GLY A 289 -11.05 -1.49 -8.68
CA GLY A 289 -12.05 -0.45 -8.39
C GLY A 289 -12.83 0.10 -9.59
N LYS A 290 -12.39 -0.17 -10.84
CA LYS A 290 -13.17 0.13 -12.05
C LYS A 290 -14.24 -0.94 -12.33
N MET A 291 -14.94 -1.42 -11.31
CA MET A 291 -16.05 -2.35 -11.51
C MET A 291 -17.29 -1.58 -11.95
N ASP A 292 -17.66 -1.69 -13.22
CA ASP A 292 -18.91 -1.12 -13.76
C ASP A 292 -20.19 -1.78 -13.20
N ASN A 293 -20.08 -2.82 -12.36
CA ASN A 293 -21.20 -3.71 -12.00
C ASN A 293 -21.60 -3.79 -10.52
N LYS A 294 -20.95 -3.06 -9.61
CA LYS A 294 -21.44 -2.90 -8.23
C LYS A 294 -21.31 -1.43 -7.84
N ASN A 295 -22.34 -0.83 -7.25
CA ASN A 295 -22.34 0.52 -6.66
C ASN A 295 -21.37 0.60 -5.45
N ILE A 296 -20.11 0.24 -5.62
CA ILE A 296 -19.10 0.30 -4.57
C ILE A 296 -18.38 1.63 -4.75
N ILE A 297 -18.61 2.53 -3.81
CA ILE A 297 -17.92 3.83 -3.75
C ILE A 297 -16.62 3.60 -2.98
N LEU A 298 -15.47 3.68 -3.66
CA LEU A 298 -14.18 3.54 -2.98
C LEU A 298 -13.75 4.87 -2.36
N THR A 299 -13.40 4.86 -1.08
CA THR A 299 -12.84 6.04 -0.42
C THR A 299 -11.42 6.31 -0.93
N PRO A 300 -11.14 7.52 -1.48
CA PRO A 300 -9.79 7.88 -1.90
C PRO A 300 -8.77 7.78 -0.75
N ASP A 301 -7.55 7.34 -1.06
CA ASP A 301 -6.52 7.06 -0.06
C ASP A 301 -6.20 8.27 0.84
N HIS A 302 -6.13 9.46 0.25
CA HIS A 302 -5.84 10.69 0.98
C HIS A 302 -6.95 11.03 1.98
N ILE A 303 -8.21 10.78 1.62
CA ILE A 303 -9.37 10.96 2.50
C ILE A 303 -9.41 9.91 3.60
N LYS A 304 -9.08 8.64 3.31
CA LYS A 304 -9.00 7.59 4.35
C LYS A 304 -8.03 7.99 5.46
N ARG A 305 -6.81 8.37 5.08
CA ARG A 305 -5.79 8.81 6.03
C ARG A 305 -6.26 10.03 6.83
N PHE A 306 -6.86 11.01 6.18
CA PHE A 306 -7.38 12.21 6.84
C PHE A 306 -8.49 11.91 7.86
N MET A 307 -9.43 11.01 7.56
CA MET A 307 -10.45 10.59 8.53
C MET A 307 -9.84 9.85 9.73
N VAL A 308 -8.83 9.01 9.51
CA VAL A 308 -8.11 8.34 10.60
C VAL A 308 -7.34 9.37 11.45
N ASP A 309 -6.75 10.39 10.83
CA ASP A 309 -6.12 11.50 11.55
C ASP A 309 -7.13 12.30 12.40
N LEU A 310 -8.34 12.56 11.88
CA LEU A 310 -9.45 13.20 12.61
C LEU A 310 -9.99 12.35 13.78
N ALA A 311 -9.87 11.03 13.70
CA ALA A 311 -10.24 10.14 14.80
C ALA A 311 -9.29 10.29 16.01
N GLU A 312 -8.10 10.88 15.81
CA GLU A 312 -7.09 11.14 16.83
C GLU A 312 -6.70 9.88 17.61
N LEU A 313 -6.26 8.83 16.90
CA LEU A 313 -5.96 7.53 17.50
C LEU A 313 -4.95 7.62 18.66
N GLY A 314 -5.36 7.21 19.84
CA GLY A 314 -4.55 6.91 21.00
C GLY A 314 -3.78 5.60 20.83
N ARG A 315 -2.90 5.29 21.78
CA ARG A 315 -2.13 4.04 21.69
C ARG A 315 -2.98 2.81 21.99
N ASP A 316 -3.93 2.93 22.91
CA ASP A 316 -4.73 1.83 23.46
C ASP A 316 -6.10 1.70 22.78
N ASP A 317 -6.40 2.59 21.84
CA ASP A 317 -7.66 2.63 21.13
C ASP A 317 -7.90 1.33 20.36
N VAL A 318 -9.14 0.84 20.45
CA VAL A 318 -9.70 -0.19 19.57
C VAL A 318 -10.49 0.52 18.48
N VAL A 319 -10.18 0.18 17.23
CA VAL A 319 -10.76 0.80 16.02
C VAL A 319 -11.71 -0.18 15.34
N LEU A 320 -12.94 0.30 15.07
CA LEU A 320 -13.99 -0.41 14.36
C LEU A 320 -14.25 0.21 12.99
N ASP A 321 -14.51 -0.64 12.00
CA ASP A 321 -15.11 -0.28 10.74
C ASP A 321 -16.29 -1.22 10.44
N THR A 322 -17.52 -0.70 10.52
CA THR A 322 -18.75 -1.49 10.37
C THR A 322 -19.10 -1.80 8.90
N CYS A 323 -18.42 -1.19 7.94
CA CYS A 323 -18.64 -1.38 6.52
C CYS A 323 -17.28 -1.36 5.80
N MET A 324 -16.40 -2.25 6.25
CA MET A 324 -14.96 -2.13 5.98
C MET A 324 -14.57 -2.27 4.51
N GLY A 325 -15.44 -2.85 3.67
CA GLY A 325 -15.14 -3.14 2.28
C GLY A 325 -13.87 -3.99 2.18
N SER A 326 -12.83 -3.43 1.57
CA SER A 326 -11.51 -4.09 1.41
C SER A 326 -10.54 -3.86 2.58
N GLY A 327 -10.99 -3.28 3.70
CA GLY A 327 -10.20 -3.03 4.91
C GLY A 327 -9.41 -1.72 4.88
N GLY A 328 -9.82 -0.75 4.06
CA GLY A 328 -9.04 0.46 3.81
C GLY A 328 -8.77 1.33 5.05
N PHE A 329 -9.80 1.59 5.88
CA PHE A 329 -9.63 2.38 7.11
C PHE A 329 -8.87 1.60 8.18
N LEU A 330 -9.15 0.30 8.34
CA LEU A 330 -8.45 -0.56 9.30
C LEU A 330 -6.94 -0.66 9.01
N MET A 331 -6.57 -0.72 7.73
CA MET A 331 -5.17 -0.69 7.31
C MET A 331 -4.47 0.60 7.71
N GLU A 332 -5.06 1.76 7.39
CA GLU A 332 -4.50 3.05 7.76
C GLU A 332 -4.43 3.22 9.29
N ALA A 333 -5.44 2.77 10.03
CA ALA A 333 -5.44 2.75 11.49
C ALA A 333 -4.32 1.85 12.05
N MET A 334 -4.14 0.66 11.50
CA MET A 334 -3.08 -0.26 11.88
C MET A 334 -1.70 0.36 11.68
N GLU A 335 -1.43 0.96 10.52
CA GLU A 335 -0.16 1.63 10.22
C GLU A 335 0.15 2.73 11.26
N GLN A 336 -0.84 3.56 11.61
CA GLN A 336 -0.68 4.60 12.62
C GLN A 336 -0.43 4.04 14.03
N LEU A 337 -1.17 3.00 14.44
CA LEU A 337 -1.00 2.36 15.75
C LEU A 337 0.37 1.67 15.85
N VAL A 338 0.81 0.96 14.80
CA VAL A 338 2.12 0.31 14.72
C VAL A 338 3.24 1.35 14.76
N ALA A 339 3.10 2.48 14.06
CA ALA A 339 4.05 3.59 14.18
C ALA A 339 4.13 4.14 15.62
N LYS A 340 2.98 4.28 16.30
CA LYS A 340 2.91 4.69 17.72
C LYS A 340 3.48 3.66 18.68
N ALA A 341 3.62 2.40 18.29
CA ALA A 341 4.27 1.33 19.07
C ALA A 341 5.80 1.49 19.14
N LYS A 342 6.41 2.35 18.31
CA LYS A 342 7.86 2.66 18.32
C LYS A 342 8.75 1.41 18.34
N GLY A 343 8.39 0.40 17.55
CA GLY A 343 9.14 -0.86 17.41
C GLY A 343 8.92 -1.90 18.52
N SER A 344 8.00 -1.68 19.46
CA SER A 344 7.67 -2.66 20.49
C SER A 344 6.91 -3.86 19.91
N LYS A 345 7.59 -5.01 19.76
CA LYS A 345 7.00 -6.25 19.21
C LYS A 345 5.72 -6.68 19.95
N ARG A 346 5.74 -6.69 21.29
CA ARG A 346 4.57 -7.02 22.10
C ARG A 346 3.38 -6.11 21.82
N ARG A 347 3.63 -4.82 21.58
CA ARG A 347 2.56 -3.86 21.29
C ARG A 347 2.03 -4.04 19.86
N ILE A 348 2.91 -4.28 18.90
CA ILE A 348 2.52 -4.60 17.52
C ILE A 348 1.65 -5.86 17.50
N GLU A 349 2.06 -6.92 18.22
CA GLU A 349 1.26 -8.14 18.40
C GLU A 349 -0.11 -7.84 19.03
N LYS A 350 -0.17 -6.99 20.06
CA LYS A 350 -1.44 -6.57 20.67
C LYS A 350 -2.32 -5.82 19.68
N ILE A 351 -1.76 -4.87 18.91
CA ILE A 351 -2.50 -4.11 17.90
C ILE A 351 -3.14 -5.07 16.88
N HIS A 352 -2.34 -6.00 16.36
CA HIS A 352 -2.78 -6.97 15.37
C HIS A 352 -3.83 -7.96 15.91
N ASN A 353 -3.80 -8.29 17.21
CA ASN A 353 -4.71 -9.30 17.76
C ASN A 353 -5.98 -8.74 18.40
N GLU A 354 -5.98 -7.47 18.82
CA GLU A 354 -7.01 -6.93 19.73
C GLU A 354 -7.56 -5.56 19.31
N GLN A 355 -6.81 -4.72 18.60
CA GLN A 355 -7.17 -3.30 18.44
C GLN A 355 -7.86 -2.95 17.11
N LEU A 356 -8.12 -3.94 16.26
CA LEU A 356 -8.69 -3.73 14.92
C LEU A 356 -9.88 -4.66 14.74
N VAL A 357 -11.06 -4.08 14.50
CA VAL A 357 -12.33 -4.79 14.34
C VAL A 357 -12.98 -4.35 13.03
N GLY A 358 -13.37 -5.30 12.19
CA GLY A 358 -13.99 -5.02 10.90
C GLY A 358 -15.19 -5.88 10.65
N ILE A 359 -16.28 -5.29 10.14
CA ILE A 359 -17.50 -6.02 9.80
C ILE A 359 -17.80 -5.78 8.33
N GLU A 360 -18.06 -6.86 7.58
CA GLU A 360 -18.44 -6.77 6.16
C GLU A 360 -19.44 -7.89 5.81
N LEU A 361 -20.44 -7.54 5.01
CA LEU A 361 -21.53 -8.42 4.60
C LEU A 361 -21.33 -8.97 3.18
N ASP A 362 -20.63 -8.26 2.30
CA ASP A 362 -20.29 -8.78 0.97
C ASP A 362 -19.11 -9.77 1.10
N PRO A 363 -19.32 -11.04 0.72
CA PRO A 363 -18.32 -12.08 0.93
C PRO A 363 -17.05 -11.90 0.09
N VAL A 364 -17.12 -11.17 -1.04
CA VAL A 364 -15.94 -10.87 -1.87
C VAL A 364 -15.13 -9.75 -1.23
N LEU A 365 -15.79 -8.69 -0.76
CA LEU A 365 -15.12 -7.61 -0.04
C LEU A 365 -14.51 -8.12 1.27
N PHE A 366 -15.22 -8.95 2.02
CA PHE A 366 -14.69 -9.59 3.22
C PHE A 366 -13.43 -10.41 2.92
N ALA A 367 -13.45 -11.24 1.86
CA ALA A 367 -12.28 -12.02 1.47
C ALA A 367 -11.09 -11.14 1.05
N LEU A 368 -11.34 -10.02 0.38
CA LEU A 368 -10.32 -9.02 0.06
C LEU A 368 -9.76 -8.35 1.31
N ALA A 369 -10.60 -7.97 2.28
CA ALA A 369 -10.16 -7.40 3.55
C ALA A 369 -9.30 -8.40 4.35
N CYS A 370 -9.77 -9.64 4.53
CA CYS A 370 -8.99 -10.68 5.20
C CYS A 370 -7.65 -10.91 4.52
N SER A 371 -7.63 -10.93 3.18
CA SER A 371 -6.40 -11.03 2.42
C SER A 371 -5.47 -9.85 2.66
N ASN A 372 -5.99 -8.62 2.60
CA ASN A 372 -5.23 -7.40 2.80
C ASN A 372 -4.58 -7.35 4.19
N MET A 373 -5.37 -7.60 5.24
CA MET A 373 -4.89 -7.64 6.62
C MET A 373 -3.86 -8.76 6.83
N PHE A 374 -4.11 -9.97 6.31
CA PHE A 374 -3.18 -11.09 6.40
C PHE A 374 -1.81 -10.74 5.82
N LEU A 375 -1.81 -10.10 4.64
CA LEU A 375 -0.59 -9.70 3.96
C LEU A 375 0.24 -8.73 4.82
N HIS A 376 -0.40 -7.82 5.55
CA HIS A 376 0.30 -6.84 6.38
C HIS A 376 0.75 -7.39 7.74
N GLY A 377 0.70 -8.71 7.92
CA GLY A 377 1.20 -9.38 9.12
C GLY A 377 0.23 -9.31 10.29
N ASP A 378 -1.05 -9.02 10.01
CA ASP A 378 -2.10 -9.13 11.01
C ASP A 378 -2.12 -10.57 11.56
N GLY A 379 -2.15 -10.66 12.89
CA GLY A 379 -2.03 -11.83 13.75
C GLY A 379 -3.35 -12.56 13.95
N ARG A 380 -4.44 -11.81 14.18
CA ARG A 380 -5.81 -12.30 14.40
C ARG A 380 -6.77 -11.12 14.31
N SER A 381 -6.91 -10.60 13.12
CA SER A 381 -7.89 -9.59 12.76
C SER A 381 -9.28 -9.97 13.31
N ASN A 382 -9.94 -9.11 14.10
CA ASN A 382 -11.34 -9.28 14.50
C ASN A 382 -12.25 -8.93 13.32
N LEU A 383 -12.03 -9.60 12.18
CA LEU A 383 -12.87 -9.47 10.99
C LEU A 383 -14.03 -10.45 11.08
N ILE A 384 -15.23 -9.89 10.95
CA ILE A 384 -16.48 -10.58 11.18
C ILE A 384 -17.30 -10.50 9.89
N PHE A 385 -17.58 -11.65 9.29
CA PHE A 385 -18.48 -11.75 8.16
C PHE A 385 -19.92 -11.69 8.70
N HIS A 386 -20.50 -10.49 8.79
CA HIS A 386 -21.83 -10.28 9.37
C HIS A 386 -22.51 -9.04 8.79
N ASP A 387 -23.82 -8.91 9.00
CA ASP A 387 -24.51 -7.62 8.84
C ASP A 387 -24.22 -6.77 10.07
N SER A 388 -23.68 -5.58 9.90
CA SER A 388 -23.29 -4.70 11.00
C SER A 388 -24.43 -3.80 11.50
N LEU A 389 -25.59 -3.80 10.84
CA LEU A 389 -26.73 -3.01 11.28
C LEU A 389 -27.48 -3.73 12.40
N VAL A 390 -27.36 -3.21 13.63
CA VAL A 390 -28.18 -3.62 14.79
C VAL A 390 -29.42 -2.75 14.94
N THR A 391 -29.35 -1.52 14.45
CA THR A 391 -30.47 -0.57 14.39
C THR A 391 -31.03 -0.52 12.97
N ARG A 392 -32.30 -0.89 12.78
CA ARG A 392 -32.94 -0.90 11.46
C ARG A 392 -34.24 -0.09 11.44
N GLY A 393 -34.47 0.61 10.35
CA GLY A 393 -35.70 1.38 10.13
C GLY A 393 -35.74 2.68 10.93
N LYS A 394 -36.94 3.19 11.21
CA LYS A 394 -37.14 4.52 11.81
C LYS A 394 -37.31 4.53 13.33
N SER A 395 -37.32 3.36 13.99
CA SER A 395 -37.31 3.28 15.46
C SER A 395 -35.91 3.54 16.00
N PHE A 396 -34.88 3.17 15.24
CA PHE A 396 -33.46 3.24 15.62
C PHE A 396 -33.10 2.48 16.90
N ASP A 397 -33.99 1.63 17.39
CA ASP A 397 -33.73 0.70 18.48
C ASP A 397 -32.93 -0.50 17.98
N VAL A 398 -32.13 -1.09 18.87
CA VAL A 398 -31.48 -2.38 18.63
C VAL A 398 -32.56 -3.46 18.52
N ALA A 399 -32.53 -4.24 17.45
CA ALA A 399 -33.45 -5.36 17.31
C ALA A 399 -33.04 -6.52 18.23
N GLU A 400 -34.03 -7.18 18.86
CA GLU A 400 -33.81 -8.31 19.80
C GLU A 400 -32.92 -9.41 19.21
N ALA A 401 -33.05 -9.67 17.90
CA ALA A 401 -32.24 -10.68 17.20
C ALA A 401 -30.77 -10.32 17.02
N ASP A 402 -30.38 -9.05 17.24
CA ASP A 402 -29.02 -8.56 17.10
C ASP A 402 -28.42 -8.11 18.45
N GLU A 403 -29.12 -8.30 19.59
CA GLU A 403 -28.63 -7.93 20.93
C GLU A 403 -27.33 -8.67 21.29
N ASP A 404 -27.28 -9.99 21.08
CA ASP A 404 -26.08 -10.81 21.35
C ASP A 404 -24.88 -10.32 20.51
N PHE A 405 -25.12 -9.98 19.24
CA PHE A 405 -24.07 -9.47 18.36
C PHE A 405 -23.61 -8.07 18.79
N ARG A 406 -24.55 -7.21 19.20
CA ARG A 406 -24.24 -5.88 19.75
C ARG A 406 -23.37 -6.00 21.00
N ASP A 407 -23.79 -6.83 21.95
CA ASP A 407 -23.08 -7.03 23.22
C ASP A 407 -21.66 -7.56 22.98
N TYR A 408 -21.50 -8.51 22.05
CA TYR A 408 -20.19 -9.02 21.63
C TYR A 408 -19.25 -7.91 21.15
N ILE A 409 -19.72 -7.01 20.28
CA ILE A 409 -18.90 -5.89 19.78
C ILE A 409 -18.59 -4.90 20.91
N CYS A 410 -19.55 -4.61 21.79
CA CYS A 410 -19.33 -3.73 22.94
C CYS A 410 -18.26 -4.27 23.90
N ASP A 411 -18.20 -5.59 24.10
CA ASP A 411 -17.18 -6.24 24.93
C ASP A 411 -15.75 -6.07 24.40
N LEU A 412 -15.59 -5.76 23.10
CA LEU A 412 -14.30 -5.42 22.50
C LEU A 412 -13.79 -4.02 22.89
N SER A 413 -14.59 -3.23 23.63
CA SER A 413 -14.23 -1.88 24.11
C SER A 413 -13.84 -0.94 22.96
N VAL A 414 -14.71 -0.83 21.95
CA VAL A 414 -14.48 -0.02 20.76
C VAL A 414 -14.46 1.47 21.13
N SER A 415 -13.31 2.09 20.98
CA SER A 415 -13.10 3.52 21.30
C SER A 415 -13.23 4.44 20.09
N LYS A 416 -13.03 3.91 18.88
CA LYS A 416 -13.01 4.67 17.62
C LYS A 416 -13.76 3.90 16.54
N CYS A 417 -14.65 4.55 15.81
CA CYS A 417 -15.33 3.99 14.66
C CYS A 417 -15.14 4.91 13.45
N ILE A 418 -14.64 4.38 12.34
CA ILE A 418 -14.29 5.20 11.14
C ILE A 418 -14.89 4.51 9.93
N ILE A 419 -15.89 5.13 9.29
CA ILE A 419 -16.72 4.44 8.32
C ILE A 419 -17.12 5.31 7.11
N ASN A 420 -17.29 4.65 5.97
CA ASN A 420 -17.92 5.20 4.77
C ASN A 420 -19.08 4.28 4.34
N PRO A 421 -20.29 4.48 4.90
CA PRO A 421 -21.43 3.60 4.65
C PRO A 421 -21.99 3.77 3.23
N PRO A 422 -22.77 2.79 2.73
CA PRO A 422 -23.59 2.96 1.53
C PRO A 422 -24.54 4.16 1.66
N TYR A 423 -24.73 4.92 0.58
CA TYR A 423 -25.50 6.17 0.59
C TYR A 423 -26.98 5.99 0.20
N GLU A 424 -27.42 4.78 -0.14
CA GLU A 424 -28.81 4.52 -0.51
C GLU A 424 -29.76 4.54 0.69
N GLN A 425 -30.99 5.01 0.46
CA GLN A 425 -32.07 5.00 1.47
C GLN A 425 -31.64 5.69 2.77
N ASP A 426 -32.02 5.12 3.92
CA ASP A 426 -31.69 5.62 5.26
C ASP A 426 -30.41 4.95 5.81
N ASN A 427 -29.58 4.30 4.95
CA ASN A 427 -28.38 3.59 5.38
C ASN A 427 -27.39 4.49 6.15
N PRO A 428 -27.05 5.71 5.70
CA PRO A 428 -26.12 6.57 6.44
C PRO A 428 -26.55 6.81 7.90
N ILE A 429 -27.86 6.94 8.14
CA ILE A 429 -28.44 7.13 9.48
C ILE A 429 -28.34 5.84 10.29
N ASN A 430 -28.77 4.70 9.72
CA ASN A 430 -28.76 3.41 10.43
C ASN A 430 -27.33 2.97 10.79
N PHE A 431 -26.36 3.19 9.90
CA PHE A 431 -24.94 2.95 10.18
C PHE A 431 -24.40 3.89 11.27
N THR A 432 -24.81 5.16 11.27
CA THR A 432 -24.46 6.10 12.35
C THR A 432 -24.96 5.62 13.70
N MET A 433 -26.24 5.23 13.79
CA MET A 433 -26.85 4.73 15.02
C MET A 433 -26.21 3.44 15.50
N SER A 434 -26.03 2.45 14.62
CA SER A 434 -25.35 1.19 14.96
C SER A 434 -23.90 1.43 15.42
N ALA A 435 -23.16 2.31 14.76
CA ALA A 435 -21.80 2.67 15.18
C ALA A 435 -21.77 3.31 16.57
N ILE A 436 -22.73 4.18 16.91
CA ILE A 436 -22.86 4.76 18.24
C ILE A 436 -23.20 3.69 19.29
N GLU A 437 -24.07 2.72 18.96
CA GLU A 437 -24.36 1.60 19.87
C GLU A 437 -23.11 0.79 20.21
N TYR A 438 -22.24 0.52 19.23
CA TYR A 438 -20.99 -0.23 19.43
C TYR A 438 -19.91 0.51 20.22
N LEU A 439 -19.86 1.83 20.15
CA LEU A 439 -18.82 2.63 20.82
C LEU A 439 -18.95 2.56 22.34
N GLU A 440 -17.81 2.60 23.05
CA GLU A 440 -17.80 2.90 24.48
C GLU A 440 -18.18 4.38 24.73
N GLU A 441 -18.61 4.70 25.95
CA GLU A 441 -18.93 6.09 26.33
C GLU A 441 -17.72 7.01 26.13
N GLY A 442 -17.89 8.15 25.45
CA GLY A 442 -16.79 9.03 25.06
C GLY A 442 -16.00 8.56 23.83
N GLY A 443 -16.34 7.41 23.25
CA GLY A 443 -15.79 6.92 21.99
C GLY A 443 -16.18 7.82 20.81
N ARG A 444 -15.34 7.85 19.76
CA ARG A 444 -15.51 8.77 18.62
C ARG A 444 -15.87 8.04 17.33
N LEU A 445 -16.89 8.54 16.64
CA LEU A 445 -17.29 8.16 15.29
C LEU A 445 -16.82 9.23 14.29
N VAL A 446 -16.14 8.83 13.23
CA VAL A 446 -15.83 9.66 12.05
C VAL A 446 -16.46 9.01 10.83
N ILE A 447 -17.48 9.65 10.26
CA ILE A 447 -18.34 9.05 9.22
C ILE A 447 -18.48 9.98 8.02
N ILE A 448 -18.46 9.42 6.80
CA ILE A 448 -18.88 10.13 5.60
C ILE A 448 -20.37 9.95 5.37
N MET A 449 -21.09 11.04 5.10
CA MET A 449 -22.49 10.99 4.68
C MET A 449 -22.77 12.04 3.60
N PRO A 450 -23.83 11.90 2.79
CA PRO A 450 -24.34 12.99 1.97
C PRO A 450 -24.58 14.27 2.79
N VAL A 451 -24.27 15.45 2.23
CA VAL A 451 -24.34 16.74 2.98
C VAL A 451 -25.70 16.97 3.66
N ASN A 452 -26.77 16.51 3.01
CA ASN A 452 -28.14 16.77 3.44
C ASN A 452 -28.76 15.65 4.28
N THR A 453 -27.99 14.63 4.69
CA THR A 453 -28.50 13.49 5.47
C THR A 453 -29.23 13.95 6.73
N LEU A 454 -28.57 14.75 7.58
CA LEU A 454 -29.16 15.20 8.85
C LEU A 454 -30.19 16.34 8.66
N SER A 455 -30.09 17.11 7.59
CA SER A 455 -31.04 18.20 7.30
C SER A 455 -32.36 17.72 6.69
N LYS A 456 -32.37 16.55 6.05
CA LYS A 456 -33.58 15.97 5.42
C LYS A 456 -34.49 15.23 6.40
N ASP A 457 -33.92 14.64 7.43
CA ASP A 457 -34.67 13.89 8.44
C ASP A 457 -34.31 14.40 9.85
N SER A 458 -35.04 15.44 10.28
CA SER A 458 -34.83 16.04 11.60
C SER A 458 -35.09 15.07 12.75
N LYS A 459 -35.95 14.06 12.57
CA LYS A 459 -36.19 13.05 13.62
C LYS A 459 -34.99 12.15 13.79
N ALA A 460 -34.40 11.69 12.69
CA ALA A 460 -33.16 10.93 12.72
C ALA A 460 -32.01 11.74 13.32
N ALA A 461 -31.87 13.01 12.94
CA ALA A 461 -30.85 13.89 13.49
C ALA A 461 -31.01 14.06 15.00
N THR A 462 -32.23 14.30 15.50
CA THR A 462 -32.50 14.36 16.95
C THR A 462 -32.18 13.04 17.64
N ALA A 463 -32.56 11.88 17.07
CA ALA A 463 -32.29 10.57 17.67
C ALA A 463 -30.79 10.26 17.80
N ILE A 464 -29.99 10.70 16.83
CA ILE A 464 -28.52 10.63 16.88
C ILE A 464 -28.01 11.56 17.99
N LEU A 465 -28.47 12.82 18.02
CA LEU A 465 -28.02 13.82 18.99
C LEU A 465 -28.48 13.52 20.43
N GLU A 466 -29.48 12.66 20.65
CA GLU A 466 -29.83 12.15 21.97
C GLU A 466 -28.82 11.13 22.53
N ARG A 467 -27.95 10.56 21.67
CA ARG A 467 -26.97 9.52 22.04
C ARG A 467 -25.52 9.92 21.79
N ALA A 468 -25.30 11.07 21.16
CA ALA A 468 -23.99 11.54 20.78
C ALA A 468 -23.93 13.06 20.63
N THR A 469 -22.74 13.60 20.86
CA THR A 469 -22.41 14.99 20.60
C THR A 469 -21.80 15.11 19.21
N LEU A 470 -22.35 16.00 18.36
CA LEU A 470 -21.72 16.38 17.09
C LEU A 470 -20.52 17.30 17.36
N ASP A 471 -19.31 16.85 17.01
CA ASP A 471 -18.06 17.60 17.22
C ASP A 471 -17.72 18.50 16.04
N PHE A 472 -17.84 17.95 14.82
CA PHE A 472 -17.49 18.67 13.60
C PHE A 472 -18.23 18.19 12.36
N VAL A 473 -18.35 19.08 11.36
CA VAL A 473 -18.81 18.79 10.00
C VAL A 473 -17.84 19.42 8.99
N ILE A 474 -17.26 18.60 8.13
CA ILE A 474 -16.34 19.05 7.08
C ILE A 474 -16.99 18.77 5.73
N ASP A 475 -17.40 19.80 5.02
CA ASP A 475 -17.87 19.67 3.65
C ASP A 475 -16.71 19.35 2.74
N MET A 476 -16.90 18.30 1.93
CA MET A 476 -15.87 17.84 1.02
C MET A 476 -16.14 18.31 -0.42
N PRO A 477 -15.10 18.37 -1.26
CA PRO A 477 -15.26 18.72 -2.67
C PRO A 477 -16.19 17.76 -3.42
N GLN A 478 -17.07 18.31 -4.27
CA GLN A 478 -18.09 17.57 -5.05
C GLN A 478 -17.51 16.41 -5.89
N GLN A 479 -16.28 16.59 -6.36
CA GLN A 479 -15.59 15.73 -7.32
C GLN A 479 -14.89 14.50 -6.71
N LEU A 480 -14.93 14.32 -5.38
CA LEU A 480 -14.24 13.22 -4.68
C LEU A 480 -14.85 11.85 -4.98
N PHE A 481 -16.19 11.73 -4.90
CA PHE A 481 -16.91 10.47 -5.08
C PHE A 481 -17.63 10.44 -6.43
N PHE A 482 -16.93 10.87 -7.49
CA PHE A 482 -17.45 10.89 -8.84
C PHE A 482 -17.09 9.60 -9.59
N GLU A 483 -17.68 8.49 -9.16
CA GLU A 483 -17.59 7.20 -9.87
C GLU A 483 -18.90 6.96 -10.64
N GLN A 484 -18.82 6.43 -11.86
CA GLN A 484 -19.98 6.07 -12.71
C GLN A 484 -21.00 7.20 -12.99
N GLN A 485 -20.55 8.47 -13.09
CA GLN A 485 -21.39 9.62 -13.49
C GLN A 485 -22.48 10.03 -12.47
N ARG A 486 -22.39 9.61 -11.21
CA ARG A 486 -23.26 10.08 -10.12
C ARG A 486 -22.41 10.69 -9.00
N GLY A 487 -22.24 12.01 -9.03
CA GLY A 487 -21.56 12.73 -7.96
C GLY A 487 -22.50 13.02 -6.80
N VAL A 488 -22.23 12.46 -5.62
CA VAL A 488 -22.93 12.83 -4.38
C VAL A 488 -22.05 13.80 -3.61
N LYS A 489 -22.57 15.00 -3.31
CA LYS A 489 -21.90 15.92 -2.37
C LYS A 489 -21.93 15.28 -0.99
N THR A 490 -20.78 15.17 -0.36
CA THR A 490 -20.61 14.48 0.93
C THR A 490 -19.87 15.36 1.93
N SER A 491 -20.08 15.07 3.21
CA SER A 491 -19.37 15.70 4.31
C SER A 491 -18.86 14.62 5.27
N ILE A 492 -17.75 14.91 5.96
CA ILE A 492 -17.28 14.11 7.09
C ILE A 492 -17.92 14.67 8.35
N PHE A 493 -18.56 13.81 9.12
CA PHE A 493 -19.13 14.13 10.42
C PHE A 493 -18.31 13.46 11.52
N GLY A 494 -18.01 14.20 12.57
CA GLY A 494 -17.42 13.70 13.79
C GLY A 494 -18.44 13.69 14.92
N PHE A 495 -18.67 12.55 15.54
CA PHE A 495 -19.50 12.42 16.73
C PHE A 495 -18.71 11.81 17.88
N THR A 496 -19.02 12.21 19.10
CA THR A 496 -18.56 11.54 20.32
C THR A 496 -19.78 10.93 21.01
N LYS A 497 -19.74 9.63 21.32
CA LYS A 497 -20.81 8.96 22.07
C LYS A 497 -20.96 9.63 23.43
N ASP A 498 -22.18 10.07 23.71
CA ASP A 498 -22.54 10.77 24.93
C ASP A 498 -23.98 10.40 25.28
N SER A 499 -24.12 9.58 26.30
CA SER A 499 -25.41 9.11 26.82
C SER A 499 -26.30 10.23 27.37
N SER A 500 -25.75 11.44 27.60
CA SER A 500 -26.53 12.63 27.96
C SER A 500 -27.05 13.42 26.74
N GLY A 501 -26.58 13.07 25.54
CA GLY A 501 -26.91 13.74 24.29
C GLY A 501 -26.15 15.06 24.08
N HIS A 502 -26.42 15.71 22.95
CA HIS A 502 -25.80 16.96 22.56
C HIS A 502 -26.33 18.12 23.39
N ASP A 503 -25.43 18.85 24.05
CA ASP A 503 -25.75 20.10 24.73
C ASP A 503 -26.12 21.20 23.70
N PRO A 504 -27.34 21.77 23.74
CA PRO A 504 -27.76 22.79 22.78
C PRO A 504 -26.89 24.05 22.73
N GLU A 505 -26.17 24.36 23.81
CA GLU A 505 -25.27 25.51 23.90
C GLU A 505 -23.86 25.21 23.39
N SER A 506 -23.55 23.95 23.11
CA SER A 506 -22.23 23.54 22.62
C SER A 506 -21.98 24.00 21.19
N LEU A 507 -20.74 24.47 20.95
CA LEU A 507 -20.29 24.93 19.65
C LEU A 507 -19.65 23.79 18.85
N VAL A 508 -20.23 23.51 17.68
CA VAL A 508 -19.74 22.56 16.68
C VAL A 508 -18.75 23.25 15.74
N SER A 509 -17.72 22.53 15.29
CA SER A 509 -16.75 23.03 14.30
C SER A 509 -17.19 22.69 12.88
N PHE A 510 -17.28 23.69 12.02
CA PHE A 510 -17.65 23.54 10.62
C PHE A 510 -16.47 23.89 9.74
N MET A 511 -16.39 23.26 8.56
CA MET A 511 -15.34 23.51 7.59
C MET A 511 -15.87 23.35 6.17
N ASP A 512 -15.46 24.26 5.30
CA ASP A 512 -15.74 24.23 3.87
C ASP A 512 -14.46 23.87 3.08
N MET A 513 -14.21 22.57 2.90
CA MET A 513 -13.07 22.08 2.11
C MET A 513 -13.46 22.08 0.63
N GLN A 514 -13.21 23.19 -0.05
CA GLN A 514 -13.54 23.34 -1.48
C GLN A 514 -12.57 22.59 -2.41
N ASP A 515 -11.34 22.37 -1.95
CA ASP A 515 -10.26 21.77 -2.73
C ASP A 515 -9.49 20.75 -1.88
N ASP A 516 -9.27 19.56 -2.43
CA ASP A 516 -8.47 18.48 -1.84
C ASP A 516 -7.03 18.45 -2.40
N GLY A 517 -6.62 19.49 -3.13
CA GLY A 517 -5.31 19.57 -3.76
C GLY A 517 -5.15 18.67 -4.97
N HIS A 518 -6.18 17.92 -5.38
CA HIS A 518 -6.12 16.97 -6.49
C HIS A 518 -6.77 17.52 -7.75
N GLN A 519 -6.14 17.25 -8.90
CA GLN A 519 -6.65 17.64 -10.20
C GLN A 519 -6.75 16.44 -11.14
N VAL A 520 -7.78 16.45 -11.99
CA VAL A 520 -7.95 15.44 -13.05
C VAL A 520 -6.94 15.73 -14.16
N ARG A 521 -6.12 14.74 -14.52
CA ARG A 521 -5.26 14.77 -15.71
C ARG A 521 -5.78 13.80 -16.76
N SER A 522 -5.83 14.26 -18.01
CA SER A 522 -6.25 13.43 -19.15
C SER A 522 -5.43 12.13 -19.20
N GLY A 523 -6.13 10.99 -19.27
CA GLY A 523 -5.53 9.65 -19.30
C GLY A 523 -4.91 9.15 -17.99
N ALA A 524 -4.83 9.97 -16.94
CA ALA A 524 -4.10 9.65 -15.70
C ALA A 524 -4.93 9.75 -14.40
N GLY A 525 -6.22 10.13 -14.50
CA GLY A 525 -7.14 10.23 -13.36
C GLY A 525 -6.89 11.46 -12.48
N ARG A 526 -7.46 11.46 -11.27
CA ARG A 526 -7.20 12.49 -10.23
C ARG A 526 -5.82 12.25 -9.62
N ARG A 527 -4.98 13.29 -9.53
CA ARG A 527 -3.67 13.24 -8.88
C ARG A 527 -3.42 14.45 -8.01
N ASP A 528 -2.72 14.24 -6.91
CA ASP A 528 -2.26 15.31 -6.04
C ASP A 528 -1.35 16.27 -6.83
N THR A 529 -1.56 17.57 -6.62
CA THR A 529 -0.72 18.65 -7.14
C THR A 529 0.42 19.03 -6.19
N GLY A 530 0.56 18.31 -5.07
CA GLY A 530 1.49 18.58 -3.97
C GLY A 530 0.90 19.50 -2.90
N ARG A 531 -0.40 19.83 -2.99
CA ARG A 531 -1.08 20.75 -2.08
C ARG A 531 -1.82 20.03 -0.96
N TRP A 532 -2.15 18.75 -1.14
CA TRP A 532 -2.92 17.99 -0.15
C TRP A 532 -2.30 17.99 1.26
N PRO A 533 -0.98 17.77 1.46
CA PRO A 533 -0.41 17.74 2.81
C PRO A 533 -0.67 19.02 3.62
N ALA A 534 -0.57 20.19 2.98
CA ALA A 534 -0.82 21.47 3.63
C ALA A 534 -2.31 21.69 3.95
N ILE A 535 -3.20 21.28 3.03
CA ILE A 535 -4.66 21.35 3.21
C ILE A 535 -5.08 20.45 4.38
N ALA A 536 -4.65 19.19 4.37
CA ALA A 536 -4.95 18.23 5.42
C ALA A 536 -4.42 18.70 6.79
N GLU A 537 -3.18 19.18 6.87
CA GLU A 537 -2.61 19.67 8.12
C GLU A 537 -3.39 20.88 8.66
N ALA A 538 -3.72 21.85 7.80
CA ALA A 538 -4.52 23.01 8.19
C ALA A 538 -5.91 22.58 8.69
N ALA A 539 -6.56 21.66 7.99
CA ALA A 539 -7.86 21.14 8.34
C ALA A 539 -7.84 20.38 9.68
N THR A 540 -6.93 19.41 9.84
CA THR A 540 -6.78 18.64 11.08
C THR A 540 -6.47 19.55 12.26
N ARG A 541 -5.60 20.55 12.09
CA ARG A 541 -5.27 21.51 13.14
C ARG A 541 -6.49 22.35 13.53
N ALA A 542 -7.23 22.88 12.56
CA ALA A 542 -8.41 23.70 12.82
C ALA A 542 -9.49 22.94 13.59
N ILE A 543 -9.75 21.68 13.24
CA ILE A 543 -10.72 20.83 13.94
C ILE A 543 -10.23 20.48 15.36
N ARG A 544 -8.99 19.99 15.49
CA ARG A 544 -8.42 19.59 16.78
C ARG A 544 -8.35 20.75 17.77
N ASP A 545 -7.89 21.91 17.31
CA ASP A 545 -7.69 23.08 18.15
C ASP A 545 -8.98 23.92 18.29
N ARG A 546 -10.08 23.49 17.63
CA ARG A 546 -11.38 24.18 17.58
C ARG A 546 -11.25 25.65 17.17
N ALA A 547 -10.41 25.90 16.16
CA ALA A 547 -10.06 27.24 15.69
C ALA A 547 -10.92 27.67 14.50
N GLU A 548 -11.28 28.94 14.45
CA GLU A 548 -11.81 29.58 13.24
C GLU A 548 -10.63 30.12 12.44
N ASP A 549 -10.42 29.59 11.23
CA ASP A 549 -9.23 29.83 10.43
C ASP A 549 -9.63 30.03 8.95
N GLU A 550 -9.18 31.14 8.37
CA GLU A 550 -9.50 31.51 6.99
C GLU A 550 -8.89 30.56 5.95
N LEU A 551 -7.67 30.06 6.21
CA LEU A 551 -6.96 29.17 5.30
C LEU A 551 -7.61 27.79 5.27
N ALA A 552 -8.01 27.28 6.45
CA ALA A 552 -8.75 26.04 6.58
C ALA A 552 -10.26 26.22 6.28
N ARG A 553 -10.72 27.46 6.12
CA ARG A 553 -12.13 27.84 5.99
C ARG A 553 -13.02 27.24 7.08
N SER A 554 -12.53 27.24 8.31
CA SER A 554 -13.23 26.70 9.48
C SER A 554 -13.95 27.78 10.28
N TRP A 555 -15.08 27.44 10.88
CA TRP A 555 -15.82 28.34 11.77
C TRP A 555 -16.57 27.54 12.84
N ARG A 556 -17.10 28.19 13.87
CA ARG A 556 -17.88 27.50 14.91
C ARG A 556 -19.29 28.04 15.05
N SER A 557 -20.23 27.16 15.30
CA SER A 557 -21.63 27.55 15.50
C SER A 557 -22.33 26.58 16.43
N ARG A 558 -23.34 27.07 17.17
CA ARG A 558 -24.39 26.20 17.71
C ARG A 558 -25.18 25.58 16.56
N ILE A 559 -25.77 24.42 16.82
CA ILE A 559 -26.70 23.76 15.90
C ILE A 559 -28.17 23.96 16.32
N TYR A 560 -28.43 24.51 17.49
CA TYR A 560 -29.75 24.96 17.90
C TYR A 560 -29.79 26.48 17.90
N ASP A 561 -30.84 27.06 17.31
CA ASP A 561 -31.12 28.48 17.44
C ASP A 561 -31.79 28.82 18.78
N ASP A 562 -32.06 30.10 19.02
CA ASP A 562 -32.68 30.58 20.26
C ASP A 562 -34.13 30.11 20.43
N GLU A 563 -34.75 29.60 19.36
CA GLU A 563 -36.11 29.04 19.32
C GLU A 563 -36.10 27.51 19.51
N GLY A 564 -34.92 26.89 19.57
CA GLY A 564 -34.72 25.44 19.70
C GLY A 564 -34.80 24.67 18.38
N THR A 565 -34.77 25.37 17.23
CA THR A 565 -34.76 24.75 15.90
C THR A 565 -33.39 24.17 15.59
N LEU A 566 -33.35 22.91 15.17
CA LEU A 566 -32.13 22.21 14.81
C LEU A 566 -31.68 22.54 13.37
N ASP A 567 -30.43 22.97 13.24
CA ASP A 567 -29.68 23.09 11.99
C ASP A 567 -28.28 22.48 12.15
N CYS A 568 -28.14 21.22 11.75
CA CYS A 568 -26.86 20.49 11.76
C CYS A 568 -25.79 21.07 10.81
N ARG A 569 -26.07 22.18 10.12
CA ARG A 569 -25.12 22.96 9.30
C ARG A 569 -24.64 24.22 9.99
N GLY A 570 -25.07 24.41 11.25
CA GLY A 570 -24.77 25.59 12.05
C GLY A 570 -25.76 26.72 11.77
N VAL A 571 -26.26 27.31 12.85
CA VAL A 571 -27.08 28.53 12.84
C VAL A 571 -26.31 29.69 12.19
N ARG A 572 -25.03 29.85 12.56
CA ARG A 572 -24.10 30.77 11.91
C ARG A 572 -23.52 30.12 10.66
N LYS A 573 -23.77 30.74 9.50
CA LYS A 573 -23.27 30.28 8.20
C LYS A 573 -21.79 30.62 8.00
N ASN A 574 -21.20 29.99 6.99
CA ASN A 574 -19.81 30.16 6.61
C ASN A 574 -19.47 31.67 6.46
N PRO A 575 -18.53 32.21 7.27
CA PRO A 575 -18.16 33.62 7.22
C PRO A 575 -17.14 33.94 6.11
N TRP A 576 -16.57 32.92 5.48
CA TRP A 576 -15.49 33.07 4.49
C TRP A 576 -16.06 33.34 3.10
N PRO A 577 -15.43 34.22 2.29
CA PRO A 577 -15.90 34.51 0.94
C PRO A 577 -16.05 33.23 0.11
N GLU A 578 -17.09 33.16 -0.72
CA GLU A 578 -17.17 32.15 -1.78
C GLU A 578 -16.02 32.39 -2.77
N THR A 579 -15.29 31.33 -3.11
CA THR A 579 -14.36 31.37 -4.24
C THR A 579 -15.15 31.23 -5.54
N GLU A 580 -14.57 31.62 -6.67
CA GLU A 580 -15.15 31.28 -7.98
C GLU A 580 -15.37 29.76 -8.07
N GLU A 581 -16.63 29.33 -7.96
CA GLU A 581 -17.00 27.95 -8.25
C GLU A 581 -16.85 27.71 -9.75
N HIS A 582 -16.23 26.59 -10.12
CA HIS A 582 -16.41 26.07 -11.46
C HIS A 582 -17.89 25.71 -11.62
N ASP A 583 -18.58 26.29 -12.62
CA ASP A 583 -19.97 25.98 -12.94
C ASP A 583 -20.10 24.51 -13.35
N TRP A 584 -20.34 23.68 -12.34
CA TRP A 584 -20.35 22.23 -12.46
C TRP A 584 -21.56 21.76 -13.26
N GLU A 585 -22.70 22.44 -13.12
CA GLU A 585 -23.89 22.12 -13.88
C GLU A 585 -23.67 22.37 -15.37
N ALA A 586 -23.05 23.50 -15.73
CA ALA A 586 -22.65 23.78 -17.11
C ALA A 586 -21.63 22.74 -17.63
N ALA A 587 -20.61 22.40 -16.85
CA ALA A 587 -19.61 21.41 -17.27
C ALA A 587 -20.21 20.00 -17.48
N VAL A 588 -21.15 19.58 -16.62
CA VAL A 588 -21.88 18.31 -16.78
C VAL A 588 -22.82 18.37 -18.00
N ALA A 589 -23.49 19.49 -18.24
CA ALA A 589 -24.32 19.69 -19.42
C ALA A 589 -23.50 19.61 -20.72
N ASP A 590 -22.37 20.33 -20.80
CA ASP A 590 -21.43 20.28 -21.93
C ASP A 590 -20.92 18.85 -22.18
N TYR A 591 -20.61 18.11 -21.10
CA TYR A 591 -20.20 16.71 -21.19
C TYR A 591 -21.32 15.81 -21.76
N GLN A 592 -22.56 15.98 -21.30
CA GLN A 592 -23.71 15.22 -21.80
C GLN A 592 -23.98 15.52 -23.28
N GLU A 593 -23.85 16.79 -23.70
CA GLU A 593 -23.97 17.19 -25.11
C GLU A 593 -22.86 16.53 -25.96
N ALA A 594 -21.60 16.66 -25.55
CA ALA A 594 -20.46 16.06 -26.24
C ALA A 594 -20.58 14.53 -26.36
N ARG A 595 -21.10 13.87 -25.32
CA ARG A 595 -21.38 12.43 -25.33
C ARG A 595 -22.45 12.07 -26.35
N THR A 596 -23.55 12.81 -26.38
CA THR A 596 -24.65 12.59 -27.34
C THR A 596 -24.14 12.71 -28.79
N LEU A 597 -23.29 13.70 -29.05
CA LEU A 597 -22.63 13.87 -30.36
C LEU A 597 -21.71 12.69 -30.69
N ARG A 598 -20.93 12.18 -29.73
CA ARG A 598 -20.08 11.00 -29.90
C ARG A 598 -20.90 9.75 -30.20
N GLU A 599 -21.97 9.48 -29.44
CA GLU A 599 -22.85 8.32 -29.66
C GLU A 599 -23.50 8.39 -31.05
N ALA A 600 -23.99 9.56 -31.46
CA ALA A 600 -24.49 9.78 -32.81
C ALA A 600 -23.43 9.54 -33.90
N ALA A 601 -22.18 9.96 -33.67
CA ALA A 601 -21.07 9.72 -34.59
C ALA A 601 -20.71 8.23 -34.68
N ILE A 602 -20.69 7.50 -33.57
CA ILE A 602 -20.46 6.05 -33.52
C ILE A 602 -21.57 5.31 -34.29
N THR A 603 -22.84 5.66 -34.07
CA THR A 603 -23.97 5.07 -34.81
C THR A 603 -23.81 5.31 -36.32
N LYS A 604 -23.51 6.54 -36.73
CA LYS A 604 -23.28 6.88 -38.14
C LYS A 604 -22.11 6.10 -38.75
N MET A 605 -21.03 5.92 -38.00
CA MET A 605 -19.88 5.12 -38.44
C MET A 605 -20.28 3.65 -38.65
N SER A 606 -21.03 3.06 -37.71
CA SER A 606 -21.55 1.69 -37.81
C SER A 606 -22.46 1.51 -39.02
N GLU A 607 -23.34 2.49 -39.31
CA GLU A 607 -24.20 2.48 -40.51
C GLU A 607 -23.40 2.54 -41.82
N VAL A 608 -22.28 3.27 -41.86
CA VAL A 608 -21.39 3.34 -43.03
C VAL A 608 -20.70 2.00 -43.25
N LEU A 609 -20.16 1.38 -42.19
CA LEU A 609 -19.52 0.06 -42.26
C LEU A 609 -20.50 -1.04 -42.68
N THR A 610 -21.70 -1.03 -42.10
CA THR A 610 -22.78 -1.96 -42.44
C THR A 610 -23.17 -1.85 -43.91
N ARG A 611 -23.32 -0.62 -44.44
CA ARG A 611 -23.59 -0.38 -45.87
C ARG A 611 -22.47 -0.85 -46.79
N ALA A 612 -21.23 -0.83 -46.30
CA ALA A 612 -20.07 -1.34 -47.03
C ALA A 612 -19.92 -2.87 -46.94
N GLY A 613 -20.80 -3.57 -46.20
CA GLY A 613 -20.72 -5.02 -46.00
C GLY A 613 -19.59 -5.45 -45.05
N ILE A 614 -19.07 -4.53 -44.24
CA ILE A 614 -17.99 -4.79 -43.28
C ILE A 614 -18.63 -5.02 -41.90
N GLY A 615 -18.55 -6.25 -41.39
CA GLY A 615 -18.99 -6.62 -40.04
C GLY A 615 -18.12 -5.96 -38.96
N GLY A 616 -18.76 -5.53 -37.87
CA GLY A 616 -18.22 -4.59 -36.88
C GLY A 616 -16.83 -4.91 -36.33
N PHE A 617 -16.01 -3.87 -36.18
CA PHE A 617 -14.92 -3.88 -35.23
C PHE A 617 -15.53 -3.81 -33.83
N ASP A 618 -15.17 -4.76 -32.96
CA ASP A 618 -15.42 -4.61 -31.52
C ASP A 618 -14.75 -3.31 -31.06
N ALA A 619 -15.55 -2.48 -30.37
CA ALA A 619 -15.21 -1.13 -29.93
C ALA A 619 -14.27 -1.11 -28.72
#